data_AF-A0A8H5GH92-F1
#
_entry.id   AF-A0A8H5GH92-F1
#
_cell.length_a   1.000
_cell.length_b   1.000
_cell.length_c   1.000
_cell.angle_alpha   90.00
_cell.angle_beta   90.00
_cell.angle_gamma   90.00
#
_symmetry.space_group_name_H-M   'P 1'
#
loop_
_entity.id
_entity.type
_entity.pdbx_description
1 polymer ?
#
loop_
_entity_poly.entity_id
_entity_poly.type
_entity_poly.pdbx_seq_one_letter_code
_entity_poly.pdbx_strand_id
1 'polypeptide(L)'
;MVVIYRNILESAQAIIEAMLNIGLLHSNQAAVDKISDCVVSEDIPIILSSELTNAIHQFWTDPTIERVIDEHGSEFYLMDNATYFFAEIRRISSQDYIPTETDVLNARHKTTKITETQFPLRDHT
;
A
#
# COMPACT_ATOMS: atom_id res chain seq x y z
N MET A 1 11.12 -0.59 -6.20
CA MET A 1 11.02 0.27 -4.99
C MET A 1 9.88 1.28 -5.10
N VAL A 2 9.86 2.16 -6.11
CA VAL A 2 8.80 3.20 -6.25
C VAL A 2 7.37 2.64 -6.25
N VAL A 3 7.16 1.46 -6.83
CA VAL A 3 5.81 0.84 -6.92
C VAL A 3 5.32 0.32 -5.58
N ILE A 4 6.17 -0.32 -4.78
CA ILE A 4 5.80 -0.80 -3.44
C ILE A 4 5.40 0.38 -2.56
N TYR A 5 6.21 1.46 -2.56
CA TYR A 5 5.93 2.65 -1.74
C TYR A 5 4.65 3.34 -2.19
N ARG A 6 4.39 3.36 -3.50
CA ARG A 6 3.12 3.83 -4.07
C ARG A 6 1.96 2.99 -3.61
N ASN A 7 2.03 1.67 -3.73
CA ASN A 7 0.94 0.79 -3.35
C ASN A 7 0.60 0.93 -1.85
N ILE A 8 1.61 1.11 -1.00
CA ILE A 8 1.42 1.38 0.44
C ILE A 8 0.62 2.68 0.65
N LEU A 9 1.07 3.76 0.01
CA LEU A 9 0.48 5.09 0.22
C LEU A 9 -0.95 5.16 -0.36
N GLU A 10 -1.16 4.62 -1.56
CA GLU A 10 -2.49 4.50 -2.18
C GLU A 10 -3.44 3.68 -1.30
N SER A 11 -2.97 2.56 -0.75
CA SER A 11 -3.78 1.72 0.15
C SER A 11 -4.12 2.46 1.44
N ALA A 12 -3.20 3.24 2.00
CA ALA A 12 -3.43 4.00 3.22
C ALA A 12 -4.46 5.11 2.99
N GLN A 13 -4.35 5.84 1.87
CA GLN A 13 -5.29 6.89 1.49
C GLN A 13 -6.69 6.32 1.20
N ALA A 14 -6.79 5.16 0.56
CA ALA A 14 -8.07 4.49 0.33
C ALA A 14 -8.77 4.13 1.66
N ILE A 15 -8.03 3.64 2.66
CA ILE A 15 -8.60 3.35 3.98
C ILE A 15 -9.05 4.65 4.68
N ILE A 16 -8.25 5.72 4.61
CA ILE A 16 -8.61 7.02 5.18
C ILE A 16 -9.91 7.56 4.56
N GLU A 17 -10.03 7.49 3.23
CA GLU A 17 -11.24 7.90 2.52
C GLU A 17 -12.45 7.07 2.95
N ALA A 18 -12.27 5.74 3.07
CA ALA A 18 -13.31 4.85 3.59
C ALA A 18 -13.75 5.23 5.00
N MET A 19 -12.80 5.50 5.92
CA MET A 19 -13.08 5.96 7.28
C MET A 19 -13.90 7.25 7.30
N LEU A 20 -13.56 8.22 6.46
CA LEU A 20 -14.29 9.48 6.34
C LEU A 20 -15.72 9.26 5.84
N ASN A 21 -15.92 8.38 4.86
CA ASN A 21 -17.24 8.09 4.30
C ASN A 21 -18.20 7.45 5.33
N ILE A 22 -17.68 6.63 6.24
CA ILE A 22 -18.46 6.00 7.32
C ILE A 22 -18.49 6.84 8.61
N GLY A 23 -17.86 8.01 8.62
CA GLY A 23 -17.83 8.94 9.76
C GLY A 23 -16.99 8.45 10.95
N LEU A 24 -16.00 7.59 10.71
CA LEU A 24 -15.03 7.16 11.71
C LEU A 24 -13.80 8.07 11.73
N LEU A 25 -13.33 8.37 12.93
CA LEU A 25 -12.11 9.14 13.16
C LEU A 25 -11.02 8.23 13.70
N HIS A 26 -9.81 8.42 13.18
CA HIS A 26 -8.62 7.75 13.69
C HIS A 26 -8.19 8.38 15.03
N SER A 27 -7.60 7.60 15.94
CA SER A 27 -7.15 8.15 17.24
C SER A 27 -6.04 9.19 17.09
N ASN A 28 -5.23 9.06 16.04
CA ASN A 28 -4.16 9.98 15.69
C ASN A 28 -4.46 10.70 14.37
N GLN A 29 -5.10 11.86 14.46
CA GLN A 29 -5.42 12.67 13.29
C GLN A 29 -4.16 13.24 12.62
N ALA A 30 -3.10 13.55 13.37
CA ALA A 30 -1.86 14.06 12.78
C ALA A 30 -1.18 13.04 11.85
N ALA A 31 -1.28 11.75 12.16
CA ALA A 31 -0.82 10.69 11.26
C ALA A 31 -1.66 10.61 9.98
N VAL A 32 -2.99 10.73 10.10
CA VAL A 32 -3.92 10.75 8.96
C VAL A 32 -3.65 11.94 8.04
N ASP A 33 -3.47 13.13 8.61
CA ASP A 33 -3.20 14.35 7.86
C ASP A 33 -1.87 14.22 7.09
N LYS A 34 -0.81 13.71 7.75
CA LYS A 34 0.50 13.48 7.12
C LYS A 34 0.43 12.52 5.93
N ILE A 35 -0.37 11.46 6.04
CA ILE A 35 -0.57 10.47 4.96
C ILE A 35 -1.40 11.07 3.82
N SER A 36 -2.44 11.83 4.16
CA SER A 36 -3.34 12.49 3.20
C SER A 36 -2.65 13.60 2.42
N ASP A 37 -1.74 14.34 3.06
CA ASP A 37 -0.97 15.43 2.44
C ASP A 37 0.06 14.93 1.41
N CYS A 38 0.36 13.63 1.40
CA CYS A 38 1.31 13.07 0.44
C CYS A 38 0.68 12.94 -0.95
N VAL A 39 1.24 13.65 -1.92
CA VAL A 39 0.78 13.59 -3.31
C VAL A 39 1.27 12.31 -3.99
N VAL A 40 0.34 11.48 -4.44
CA VAL A 40 0.60 10.29 -5.24
C VAL A 40 0.41 10.64 -6.72
N SER A 41 1.50 10.81 -7.47
CA SER A 41 1.47 11.03 -8.93
C SER A 41 2.50 10.14 -9.62
N GLU A 42 2.26 9.70 -10.86
CA GLU A 42 3.18 8.85 -11.63
C GLU A 42 4.57 9.48 -11.79
N ASP A 43 4.61 10.81 -11.87
CA ASP A 43 5.84 11.59 -12.08
C ASP A 43 6.61 11.89 -10.78
N ILE A 44 6.00 11.65 -9.62
CA ILE A 44 6.58 11.99 -8.32
C ILE A 44 7.11 10.71 -7.65
N PRO A 45 8.43 10.59 -7.43
CA PRO A 45 8.98 9.48 -6.67
C PRO A 45 8.56 9.61 -5.20
N ILE A 46 7.93 8.56 -4.68
CA ILE A 46 7.54 8.50 -3.27
C ILE A 46 8.76 8.12 -2.44
N ILE A 47 8.97 8.84 -1.35
CA ILE A 47 10.04 8.59 -0.38
C ILE A 47 9.39 8.28 0.97
N LEU A 48 9.60 7.08 1.49
CA LEU A 48 9.21 6.72 2.85
C LEU A 48 10.21 7.32 3.84
N SER A 49 10.00 8.58 4.21
CA SER A 49 10.77 9.22 5.28
C SER A 49 10.48 8.54 6.62
N SER A 50 11.37 8.68 7.61
CA SER A 50 11.14 8.15 8.96
C SER A 50 9.85 8.68 9.58
N GLU A 51 9.49 9.93 9.29
CA GLU A 51 8.23 10.54 9.75
C GLU A 51 7.01 9.87 9.10
N LEU A 52 7.02 9.73 7.77
CA LEU A 52 5.91 9.11 7.03
C LEU A 52 5.75 7.64 7.41
N THR A 53 6.87 6.93 7.56
CA THR A 53 6.90 5.55 8.05
C THR A 53 6.25 5.44 9.42
N ASN A 54 6.61 6.33 10.34
CA ASN A 54 6.05 6.31 11.68
C ASN A 54 4.55 6.66 11.65
N ALA A 55 4.12 7.59 10.79
CA ALA A 55 2.71 7.90 10.59
C ALA A 55 1.93 6.69 10.06
N ILE A 56 2.42 6.02 9.01
CA ILE A 56 1.79 4.82 8.43
C ILE A 56 1.77 3.67 9.44
N HIS A 57 2.84 3.48 10.22
CA HIS A 57 2.86 2.48 11.26
C HIS A 57 1.83 2.77 12.35
N GLN A 58 1.79 4.01 12.86
CA GLN A 58 0.82 4.40 13.90
C GLN A 58 -0.61 4.27 13.40
N PHE A 59 -0.84 4.66 12.14
CA PHE A 59 -2.09 4.46 11.43
C PHE A 59 -2.50 2.99 11.43
N TRP A 60 -1.64 2.10 10.95
CA TRP A 60 -1.93 0.66 10.87
C TRP A 60 -2.17 0.00 12.24
N THR A 61 -1.47 0.44 13.29
CA THR A 61 -1.61 -0.16 14.63
C THR A 61 -2.88 0.25 15.38
N ASP A 62 -3.67 1.18 14.84
CA ASP A 62 -4.93 1.57 15.46
C ASP A 62 -6.00 0.48 15.26
N PRO A 63 -6.65 -0.02 16.34
CA PRO A 63 -7.69 -1.04 16.24
C PRO A 63 -8.88 -0.64 15.35
N THR A 64 -9.08 0.67 15.15
CA THR A 64 -10.12 1.21 14.26
C THR A 64 -9.87 0.77 12.81
N ILE A 65 -8.61 0.64 12.39
CA ILE A 65 -8.28 0.23 11.01
C ILE A 65 -8.68 -1.21 10.75
N GLU A 66 -8.38 -2.12 11.68
CA GLU A 66 -8.78 -3.52 11.57
C GLU A 66 -10.30 -3.64 11.44
N ARG A 67 -11.04 -2.88 12.27
CA ARG A 67 -12.50 -2.86 12.21
C ARG A 67 -13.03 -2.29 10.89
N VAL A 68 -12.43 -1.23 10.35
CA VAL A 68 -12.81 -0.66 9.05
C VAL A 68 -12.61 -1.67 7.92
N ILE A 69 -11.50 -2.42 7.95
CA ILE A 69 -11.20 -3.42 6.92
C ILE A 69 -12.14 -4.62 7.03
N ASP A 70 -12.44 -5.09 8.25
CA ASP A 70 -13.34 -6.23 8.45
C ASP A 70 -14.80 -5.88 8.15
N GLU A 71 -15.29 -4.74 8.63
CA GLU A 71 -16.69 -4.33 8.49
C GLU A 71 -17.00 -3.71 7.11
N HIS A 72 -16.05 -2.99 6.51
CA HIS A 72 -16.27 -2.18 5.30
C HIS A 72 -15.29 -2.48 4.17
N GLY A 73 -14.38 -3.45 4.30
CA GLY A 73 -13.37 -3.75 3.28
C GLY A 73 -13.93 -4.16 1.92
N SER A 74 -15.20 -4.57 1.83
CA SER A 74 -15.89 -4.82 0.57
C SER A 74 -16.47 -3.56 -0.10
N GLU A 75 -16.58 -2.45 0.63
CA GLU A 75 -17.18 -1.20 0.16
C GLU A 75 -16.17 -0.30 -0.56
N PHE A 76 -14.87 -0.54 -0.38
CA PHE A 76 -13.80 0.21 -1.02
C PHE A 76 -12.75 -0.74 -1.62
N TYR A 77 -12.05 -0.25 -2.64
CA TYR A 77 -10.96 -1.02 -3.22
C TYR A 77 -9.71 -0.92 -2.35
N LEU A 78 -9.43 -1.96 -1.58
CA LEU A 78 -8.14 -2.17 -0.93
C LEU A 78 -7.31 -3.14 -1.75
N MET A 79 -6.02 -2.87 -1.91
CA MET A 79 -5.13 -3.84 -2.51
C MET A 79 -5.06 -5.08 -1.60
N ASP A 80 -5.24 -6.27 -2.17
CA ASP A 80 -5.37 -7.53 -1.43
C ASP A 80 -4.19 -7.77 -0.46
N ASN A 81 -3.00 -7.32 -0.86
CA ASN A 81 -1.76 -7.46 -0.09
C ASN A 81 -1.36 -6.18 0.68
N ALA A 82 -2.27 -5.20 0.83
CA ALA A 82 -1.98 -3.98 1.57
C ALA A 82 -1.59 -4.25 3.02
N THR A 83 -2.27 -5.21 3.66
CA THR A 83 -2.03 -5.62 5.05
C THR A 83 -0.61 -6.14 5.26
N TYR A 84 -0.08 -6.92 4.31
CA TYR A 84 1.31 -7.38 4.31
C TYR A 84 2.29 -6.21 4.31
N PHE A 85 2.08 -5.23 3.43
CA PHE A 85 3.00 -4.09 3.36
C PHE A 85 2.92 -3.18 4.58
N PHE A 86 1.74 -3.01 5.18
CA PHE A 86 1.61 -2.25 6.43
C PHE A 86 2.28 -2.96 7.61
N ALA A 87 2.15 -4.28 7.71
CA ALA A 87 2.84 -5.07 8.72
C ALA A 87 4.37 -4.97 8.59
N GLU A 88 4.87 -4.98 7.35
CA GLU A 88 6.31 -4.91 7.05
C GLU A 88 6.84 -3.48 6.86
N ILE A 89 6.04 -2.44 7.16
CA ILE A 89 6.38 -1.04 6.81
C ILE A 89 7.75 -0.60 7.34
N ARG A 90 8.12 -1.04 8.56
CA ARG A 90 9.41 -0.71 9.18
C ARG A 90 10.60 -1.32 8.45
N ARG A 91 10.43 -2.53 7.90
CA ARG A 91 11.45 -3.19 7.08
C ARG A 91 11.57 -2.51 5.73
N ILE A 92 10.42 -2.24 5.11
CA ILE A 92 10.30 -1.64 3.78
C ILE A 92 10.84 -0.21 3.74
N SER A 93 10.72 0.54 4.84
CA SER A 93 11.24 1.90 4.97
C SER A 93 12.72 1.98 5.37
N SER A 94 13.39 0.85 5.58
CA SER A 94 14.80 0.85 6.01
C SER A 94 15.70 1.46 4.93
N GLN A 95 16.77 2.14 5.33
CA GLN A 95 17.75 2.71 4.37
C GLN A 95 18.42 1.63 3.53
N ASP A 96 18.60 0.43 4.10
CA ASP A 96 19.21 -0.73 3.44
C ASP A 96 18.16 -1.70 2.88
N TYR A 97 16.94 -1.23 2.63
CA TYR A 97 15.86 -2.08 2.14
C TYR A 97 16.16 -2.64 0.74
N ILE A 98 16.21 -3.96 0.66
CA ILE A 98 16.27 -4.72 -0.59
C ILE A 98 14.96 -5.50 -0.71
N PRO A 99 14.13 -5.26 -1.74
CA PRO A 99 12.88 -5.99 -1.93
C PRO A 99 13.10 -7.50 -1.99
N THR A 100 12.31 -8.23 -1.21
CA THR A 100 12.24 -9.69 -1.26
C THR A 100 11.39 -10.15 -2.45
N GLU A 101 11.49 -11.43 -2.82
CA GLU A 101 10.58 -12.01 -3.83
C GLU A 101 9.11 -11.82 -3.45
N THR A 102 8.77 -11.96 -2.16
CA THR A 102 7.43 -11.71 -1.64
C THR A 102 7.00 -10.26 -1.85
N ASP A 103 7.88 -9.29 -1.62
CA ASP A 103 7.57 -7.87 -1.87
C ASP A 103 7.27 -7.60 -3.35
N VAL A 104 8.05 -8.21 -4.24
CA VAL A 104 7.89 -8.06 -5.68
C VAL A 104 6.60 -8.72 -6.17
N LEU A 105 6.29 -9.93 -5.69
CA LEU A 105 5.07 -10.65 -6.05
C LEU A 105 3.80 -9.96 -5.54
N ASN A 106 3.87 -9.32 -4.37
CA ASN A 106 2.73 -8.63 -3.77
C ASN A 106 2.51 -7.22 -4.34
N ALA A 107 3.53 -6.62 -4.98
CA ALA A 107 3.43 -5.28 -5.54
C ALA A 107 2.57 -5.27 -6.82
N ARG A 108 1.64 -4.32 -6.91
CA ARG A 108 0.86 -4.12 -8.14
C ARG A 108 1.49 -3.02 -8.98
N HIS A 109 2.16 -3.41 -10.07
CA HIS A 109 2.39 -2.51 -11.19
C HIS A 109 1.12 -2.49 -12.05
N LYS A 110 0.47 -1.34 -12.23
CA LYS A 110 -0.57 -1.19 -13.25
C LYS A 110 0.05 -1.61 -14.59
N THR A 111 -0.44 -2.70 -15.19
CA THR A 111 -0.02 -3.13 -16.52
C THR A 111 -0.55 -2.13 -17.54
N THR A 112 0.29 -1.20 -17.98
CA THR A 112 -0.04 -0.25 -19.05
C THR A 112 0.07 -0.85 -20.45
N LYS A 113 0.42 -2.14 -20.59
CA LYS A 113 0.49 -2.81 -21.88
C LYS A 113 0.25 -4.31 -21.77
N ILE A 114 -0.69 -4.85 -22.54
CA ILE A 114 -0.81 -6.29 -22.79
C ILE A 114 0.49 -6.70 -23.49
N THR A 115 1.28 -7.59 -22.86
CA THR A 115 2.44 -8.19 -23.51
C THR A 115 2.10 -9.66 -23.76
N GLU A 116 1.77 -10.01 -25.00
CA GLU A 116 1.60 -11.40 -25.40
C GLU A 116 2.94 -12.12 -25.28
N THR A 117 3.03 -13.09 -24.37
CA THR A 117 4.17 -14.00 -24.29
C THR A 117 3.78 -15.30 -24.98
N GLN A 118 4.29 -15.52 -26.20
CA GLN A 118 4.13 -16.81 -26.89
C GLN A 118 5.19 -17.79 -26.37
N PHE A 119 4.74 -18.86 -25.72
CA PHE A 119 5.61 -19.97 -25.34
C PHE A 119 5.66 -20.99 -26.50
N PRO A 120 6.84 -21.32 -27.04
CA PRO A 120 6.95 -22.42 -27.99
C PRO A 120 6.72 -23.74 -27.24
N LEU A 121 5.57 -24.37 -27.49
CA LEU A 121 5.32 -25.75 -27.07
C LEU A 121 6.31 -26.64 -27.85
N ARG A 122 7.30 -27.21 -27.16
CA ARG A 122 8.13 -28.26 -27.74
C ARG A 122 7.34 -29.56 -27.64
N ASP A 123 6.76 -29.97 -28.76
CA ASP A 123 6.23 -31.32 -28.91
C ASP A 123 7.36 -32.32 -28.73
N HIS A 124 7.32 -33.07 -27.62
CA HIS A 124 8.10 -34.29 -27.47
C HIS A 124 7.41 -35.36 -28.32
N THR A 125 7.97 -35.59 -29.51
CA THR A 125 7.67 -36.78 -30.32
C THR A 125 8.42 -37.99 -29.78
#